data_AF-A0AA39CDL8-F1
#
_entry.id   AF-A0AA39CDL8-F1
#
_cell.length_a   1.000
_cell.length_b   1.000
_cell.length_c   1.000
_cell.angle_alpha   90.00
_cell.angle_beta   90.00
_cell.angle_gamma   90.00
#
_symmetry.space_group_name_H-M   'P 1'
#
loop_
_entity.id
_entity.type
_entity.pdbx_description
1 polymer ?
#
loop_
_entity_poly.entity_id
_entity_poly.type
_entity_poly.pdbx_seq_one_letter_code
_entity_poly.pdbx_strand_id
1 'polypeptide(L)'
;MLIHNFALADEVSALNAIYGAGLVVATFSDSHHTTLSLKFPAFGFSFLLRVYADYPLSAPEVLGIDDLMDSRKPEVQQNTVYLGACVRAVHYPDYVCLFDAIDEFEMIMKTLPLGNQGSSDKDEVTERKPTSRASVLRDLALRTRAKAGLDRGDNFTGNLPFDAIDCSSCLEPFFRVDTANLKCKHSLCSECLHGKEPVPEKSVWSLMAVAEGVSSMFIDRSELKCCGESVPVPLIRQHGGFEEEFLERYVFWLQEFRNPNPTYCPWKKCRSFIPKRFIREDYTECPFCKQRICMGCKAKEHGGMCRQDKRLKMLIQKEEWRFCPCGQLVERSYGCNHMTCRCGAKFCYKCGKPSKGDWACGCG
;
A
#
# COMPACT_ATOMS: atom_id res chain seq x y z
N MET A 1 -45.47 3.39 -11.48
CA MET A 1 -45.58 3.14 -10.02
C MET A 1 -45.91 4.47 -9.36
N LEU A 2 -46.81 4.51 -8.37
CA LEU A 2 -47.25 5.77 -7.73
C LEU A 2 -46.30 6.13 -6.57
N ILE A 3 -45.69 7.31 -6.61
CA ILE A 3 -44.94 7.86 -5.48
C ILE A 3 -45.93 8.55 -4.55
N HIS A 4 -45.98 8.16 -3.28
CA HIS A 4 -46.98 8.68 -2.33
C HIS A 4 -46.65 10.09 -1.82
N ASN A 5 -45.36 10.43 -1.73
CA ASN A 5 -44.92 11.76 -1.32
C ASN A 5 -44.98 12.72 -2.53
N PHE A 6 -45.79 13.78 -2.42
CA PHE A 6 -46.03 14.72 -3.52
C PHE A 6 -44.78 15.53 -3.89
N ALA A 7 -44.02 16.02 -2.91
CA ALA A 7 -42.79 16.77 -3.14
C ALA A 7 -41.75 15.91 -3.89
N LEU A 8 -41.63 14.64 -3.49
CA LEU A 8 -40.76 13.68 -4.16
C LEU A 8 -41.23 13.38 -5.58
N ALA A 9 -42.55 13.21 -5.79
CA ALA A 9 -43.11 12.92 -7.11
C ALA A 9 -42.83 14.07 -8.10
N ASP A 10 -43.04 15.32 -7.67
CA ASP A 10 -42.76 16.51 -8.46
C ASP A 10 -41.27 16.65 -8.77
N GLU A 11 -40.40 16.44 -7.78
CA GLU A 11 -38.96 16.50 -7.98
C GLU A 11 -38.46 15.41 -8.93
N VAL A 12 -38.92 14.16 -8.80
CA VAL A 12 -38.57 13.07 -9.72
C VAL A 12 -39.04 13.38 -11.14
N SER A 13 -40.20 14.00 -11.31
CA SER A 13 -40.69 14.45 -12.61
C SER A 13 -39.78 15.52 -13.20
N ALA A 14 -39.38 16.52 -12.40
CA ALA A 14 -38.47 17.58 -12.83
C ALA A 14 -37.08 17.03 -13.21
N LEU A 15 -36.51 16.13 -12.41
CA LEU A 15 -35.21 15.51 -12.69
C LEU A 15 -35.19 14.74 -14.01
N ASN A 16 -36.22 13.94 -14.25
CA ASN A 16 -36.35 13.20 -15.51
C ASN A 16 -36.60 14.13 -16.72
N ALA A 17 -37.17 15.32 -16.51
CA ALA A 17 -37.31 16.32 -17.57
C ALA A 17 -35.97 17.02 -17.88
N ILE A 18 -35.12 17.25 -16.88
CA ILE A 18 -33.84 17.95 -17.02
C ILE A 18 -32.75 17.04 -17.58
N TYR A 19 -32.56 15.86 -16.98
CA TYR A 19 -31.46 14.95 -17.30
C TYR A 19 -31.85 13.81 -18.26
N GLY A 20 -33.13 13.74 -18.63
CA GLY A 20 -33.68 12.72 -19.53
C GLY A 20 -34.48 11.64 -18.81
N ALA A 21 -35.42 11.04 -19.55
CA ALA A 21 -36.35 10.07 -19.01
C ALA A 21 -35.62 8.83 -18.49
N GLY A 22 -35.92 8.44 -17.24
CA GLY A 22 -35.37 7.24 -16.62
C GLY A 22 -34.06 7.45 -15.86
N LEU A 23 -33.63 8.70 -15.64
CA LEU A 23 -32.57 9.03 -14.69
C LEU A 23 -32.96 8.53 -13.29
N VAL A 24 -34.18 8.86 -12.85
CA VAL A 24 -34.70 8.48 -11.54
C VAL A 24 -35.96 7.65 -11.73
N VAL A 25 -35.93 6.42 -11.25
CA VAL A 25 -37.05 5.48 -11.33
C VAL A 25 -37.38 4.99 -9.94
N ALA A 26 -38.61 5.22 -9.48
CA ALA A 26 -39.07 4.62 -8.24
C ALA A 26 -39.28 3.11 -8.44
N THR A 27 -38.62 2.29 -7.61
CA THR A 27 -38.65 0.81 -7.67
C THR A 27 -39.56 0.21 -6.60
N PHE A 28 -39.74 0.90 -5.49
CA PHE A 28 -40.68 0.56 -4.42
C PHE A 28 -41.27 1.84 -3.81
N SER A 29 -42.51 1.80 -3.34
CA SER A 29 -43.19 2.93 -2.70
C SER A 29 -44.30 2.40 -1.78
N ASP A 30 -44.25 2.78 -0.50
CA ASP A 30 -45.30 2.52 0.49
C ASP A 30 -45.64 3.79 1.30
N SER A 31 -46.39 3.65 2.39
CA SER A 31 -46.77 4.77 3.27
C SER A 31 -45.64 5.29 4.15
N HIS A 32 -44.50 4.60 4.21
CA HIS A 32 -43.38 4.93 5.08
C HIS A 32 -42.16 5.45 4.30
N HIS A 33 -41.89 4.91 3.11
CA HIS A 33 -40.76 5.30 2.29
C HIS A 33 -40.96 4.94 0.82
N THR A 34 -40.17 5.60 -0.03
CA THR A 34 -40.01 5.30 -1.45
C THR A 34 -38.56 4.93 -1.71
N THR A 35 -38.34 3.84 -2.44
CA THR A 35 -37.01 3.46 -2.93
C THR A 35 -36.86 3.93 -4.37
N LEU A 36 -35.80 4.68 -4.65
CA LEU A 36 -35.45 5.21 -5.96
C LEU A 36 -34.21 4.50 -6.49
N SER A 37 -34.23 4.20 -7.79
CA SER A 37 -33.07 3.83 -8.58
C SER A 37 -32.62 5.04 -9.38
N LEU A 38 -31.40 5.52 -9.11
CA LEU A 38 -30.76 6.65 -9.76
C LEU A 38 -29.67 6.16 -10.72
N LYS A 39 -29.88 6.36 -12.02
CA LYS A 39 -29.01 5.86 -13.08
C LYS A 39 -28.30 7.01 -13.78
N PHE A 40 -27.02 7.17 -13.49
CA PHE A 40 -26.17 8.12 -14.18
C PHE A 40 -25.62 7.51 -15.49
N PRO A 41 -25.68 8.23 -16.64
CA PRO A 41 -25.17 7.71 -17.92
C PRO A 41 -23.69 7.33 -17.90
N ALA A 42 -22.89 7.97 -17.05
CA ALA A 42 -21.46 7.72 -16.91
C ALA A 42 -21.12 6.37 -16.25
N PHE A 43 -22.10 5.70 -15.63
CA PHE A 43 -21.88 4.47 -14.86
C PHE A 43 -22.65 3.29 -15.44
N GLY A 44 -22.07 2.09 -15.32
CA GLY A 44 -22.71 0.83 -15.69
C GLY A 44 -23.72 0.31 -14.66
N PHE A 45 -23.95 1.04 -13.56
CA PHE A 45 -24.78 0.63 -12.42
C PHE A 45 -25.69 1.77 -11.96
N SER A 46 -26.73 1.44 -11.18
CA SER A 46 -27.67 2.39 -10.59
C SER A 46 -27.51 2.44 -9.07
N PHE A 47 -27.59 3.65 -8.51
CA PHE A 47 -27.63 3.85 -7.06
C PHE A 47 -29.03 3.64 -6.52
N LEU A 48 -29.13 3.08 -5.32
CA LEU A 48 -30.38 2.92 -4.60
C LEU A 48 -30.48 3.94 -3.47
N LEU A 49 -31.55 4.73 -3.49
CA LEU A 49 -31.85 5.72 -2.47
C LEU A 49 -33.15 5.36 -1.76
N ARG A 50 -33.19 5.54 -0.45
CA ARG A 50 -34.40 5.49 0.38
C ARG A 50 -34.81 6.92 0.73
N VAL A 51 -36.05 7.26 0.43
CA VAL A 51 -36.64 8.56 0.78
C VAL A 51 -37.82 8.29 1.70
N TYR A 52 -37.78 8.79 2.93
CA TYR A 52 -38.87 8.62 3.88
C TYR A 52 -40.09 9.47 3.51
N ALA A 53 -41.27 9.07 4.01
CA ALA A 53 -42.54 9.72 3.69
C ALA A 53 -42.62 11.19 4.12
N ASP A 54 -41.80 11.62 5.08
CA ASP A 54 -41.69 12.99 5.61
C ASP A 54 -40.74 13.90 4.81
N TYR A 55 -40.14 13.42 3.71
CA TYR A 55 -39.36 14.25 2.79
C TYR A 55 -40.16 15.48 2.32
N PRO A 56 -39.59 16.71 2.34
CA PRO A 56 -38.16 17.05 2.50
C PRO A 56 -37.65 17.28 3.93
N LEU A 57 -38.41 16.97 4.98
CA LEU A 57 -37.94 17.16 6.37
C LEU A 57 -36.74 16.28 6.69
N SER A 58 -36.81 15.00 6.34
CA SER A 58 -35.70 14.04 6.47
C SER A 58 -34.92 13.92 5.17
N ALA A 59 -33.58 13.82 5.28
CA ALA A 59 -32.71 13.64 4.12
C ALA A 59 -32.91 12.26 3.47
N PRO A 60 -32.82 12.15 2.13
CA PRO A 60 -32.70 10.87 1.46
C PRO A 60 -31.44 10.11 1.92
N GLU A 61 -31.54 8.78 2.01
CA GLU A 61 -30.44 7.90 2.38
C GLU A 61 -29.97 7.08 1.18
N VAL A 62 -28.67 7.12 0.87
CA VAL A 62 -28.07 6.27 -0.16
C VAL A 62 -27.79 4.89 0.44
N LEU A 63 -28.47 3.86 -0.06
CA LEU A 63 -28.35 2.48 0.43
C LEU A 63 -27.18 1.72 -0.19
N GLY A 64 -26.79 2.07 -1.42
CA GLY A 64 -25.81 1.32 -2.19
C GLY A 64 -26.14 1.32 -3.67
N ILE A 65 -25.91 0.19 -4.33
CA ILE A 65 -26.25 -0.05 -5.73
C ILE A 65 -27.04 -1.35 -5.89
N ASP A 66 -27.77 -1.49 -6.99
CA ASP A 66 -28.64 -2.65 -7.26
C ASP A 66 -27.83 -3.93 -7.63
N ASP A 67 -26.65 -3.76 -8.22
CA ASP A 67 -25.79 -4.89 -8.62
C ASP A 67 -24.89 -5.38 -7.47
N LEU A 68 -25.18 -6.59 -6.97
CA LEU A 68 -24.44 -7.22 -5.87
C LEU A 68 -22.97 -7.53 -6.20
N MET A 69 -22.64 -7.80 -7.46
CA MET A 69 -21.25 -8.07 -7.86
C MET A 69 -20.45 -6.76 -7.88
N ASP A 70 -21.03 -5.72 -8.47
CA ASP A 70 -20.40 -4.42 -8.58
C ASP A 70 -20.32 -3.71 -7.21
N SER A 71 -21.23 -4.00 -6.27
CA SER A 71 -21.24 -3.39 -4.93
C SER A 71 -19.97 -3.65 -4.11
N ARG A 72 -19.19 -4.67 -4.49
CA ARG A 72 -17.92 -5.03 -3.84
C ARG A 72 -16.72 -4.30 -4.43
N LYS A 73 -16.88 -3.63 -5.58
CA LYS A 73 -15.79 -2.89 -6.23
C LYS A 73 -15.49 -1.63 -5.39
N PRO A 74 -14.21 -1.36 -5.04
CA PRO A 74 -13.85 -0.20 -4.22
C PRO A 74 -14.33 1.13 -4.80
N GLU A 75 -14.23 1.31 -6.12
CA GLU A 75 -14.68 2.53 -6.81
C GLU A 75 -16.20 2.76 -6.66
N VAL A 76 -16.99 1.68 -6.69
CA VAL A 76 -18.45 1.75 -6.50
C VAL A 76 -18.80 2.15 -5.08
N GLN A 77 -18.08 1.59 -4.10
CA GLN A 77 -18.24 1.94 -2.69
C GLN A 77 -17.87 3.41 -2.44
N GLN A 78 -16.78 3.89 -3.03
CA GLN A 78 -16.37 5.29 -2.97
C GLN A 78 -17.43 6.21 -3.57
N ASN A 79 -17.92 5.90 -4.77
CA ASN A 79 -18.93 6.72 -5.44
C ASN A 79 -20.26 6.73 -4.68
N THR A 80 -20.65 5.60 -4.08
CA THR A 80 -21.81 5.53 -3.18
C THR A 80 -21.60 6.50 -2.03
N VAL A 81 -20.40 6.49 -1.42
CA VAL A 81 -20.05 7.38 -0.32
C VAL A 81 -20.14 8.85 -0.70
N TYR A 82 -19.58 9.24 -1.84
CA TYR A 82 -19.64 10.63 -2.29
C TYR A 82 -21.06 11.07 -2.59
N LEU A 83 -21.89 10.24 -3.24
CA LEU A 83 -23.29 10.57 -3.49
C LEU A 83 -24.06 10.78 -2.18
N GLY A 84 -23.89 9.88 -1.21
CA GLY A 84 -24.50 10.03 0.12
C GLY A 84 -24.04 11.28 0.86
N ALA A 85 -22.75 11.62 0.72
CA ALA A 85 -22.20 12.84 1.29
C ALA A 85 -22.75 14.11 0.62
N CYS A 86 -22.91 14.12 -0.71
CA CYS A 86 -23.57 15.20 -1.45
C CYS A 86 -25.00 15.41 -0.95
N VAL A 87 -25.82 14.36 -0.96
CA VAL A 87 -27.22 14.42 -0.47
C VAL A 87 -27.28 15.02 0.94
N ARG A 88 -26.44 14.54 1.85
CA ARG A 88 -26.42 15.05 3.23
C ARG A 88 -25.93 16.50 3.32
N ALA A 89 -24.95 16.88 2.52
CA ALA A 89 -24.37 18.22 2.55
C ALA A 89 -25.34 19.29 2.01
N VAL A 90 -26.13 18.97 0.98
CA VAL A 90 -27.09 19.89 0.36
C VAL A 90 -28.46 19.91 1.06
N HIS A 91 -28.81 18.87 1.82
CA HIS A 91 -30.13 18.77 2.46
C HIS A 91 -30.37 19.91 3.46
N TYR A 92 -31.52 20.56 3.36
CA TYR A 92 -32.08 21.42 4.38
C TYR A 92 -33.56 21.04 4.58
N PRO A 93 -34.07 21.00 5.82
CA PRO A 93 -35.50 20.79 6.04
C PRO A 93 -36.33 21.80 5.24
N ASP A 94 -37.48 21.35 4.76
CA ASP A 94 -38.43 22.12 3.93
C ASP A 94 -37.99 22.39 2.47
N TYR A 95 -36.80 21.95 2.05
CA TYR A 95 -36.33 22.10 0.66
C TYR A 95 -36.00 20.74 0.03
N VAL A 96 -36.49 20.52 -1.19
CA VAL A 96 -36.10 19.37 -2.01
C VAL A 96 -34.63 19.53 -2.44
N CYS A 97 -33.86 18.43 -2.48
CA CYS A 97 -32.40 18.51 -2.58
C CYS A 97 -31.76 17.50 -3.54
N LEU A 98 -32.53 16.64 -4.21
CA LEU A 98 -31.97 15.63 -5.12
C LEU A 98 -31.33 16.27 -6.35
N PHE A 99 -31.88 17.39 -6.85
CA PHE A 99 -31.25 18.14 -7.94
C PHE A 99 -29.86 18.63 -7.57
N ASP A 100 -29.73 19.35 -6.45
CA ASP A 100 -28.45 19.90 -5.98
C ASP A 100 -27.46 18.78 -5.67
N ALA A 101 -27.93 17.66 -5.10
CA ALA A 101 -27.09 16.51 -4.79
C ALA A 101 -26.53 15.84 -6.06
N ILE A 102 -27.37 15.70 -7.10
CA ILE A 102 -26.98 15.13 -8.40
C ILE A 102 -25.97 16.04 -9.10
N ASP A 103 -26.21 17.35 -9.14
CA ASP A 103 -25.32 18.31 -9.79
C ASP A 103 -23.95 18.37 -9.09
N GLU A 104 -23.94 18.43 -7.76
CA GLU A 104 -22.71 18.41 -6.97
C GLU A 104 -21.92 17.11 -7.16
N PHE A 105 -22.61 15.97 -7.16
CA PHE A 105 -21.96 14.67 -7.41
C PHE A 105 -21.37 14.62 -8.82
N GLU A 106 -22.08 15.07 -9.86
CA GLU A 106 -21.52 15.14 -11.21
C GLU A 106 -20.29 16.04 -11.29
N MET A 107 -20.26 17.18 -10.57
CA MET A 107 -19.09 18.06 -10.51
C MET A 107 -17.87 17.33 -9.90
N ILE A 108 -18.07 16.58 -8.81
CA ILE A 108 -17.02 15.77 -8.18
C ILE A 108 -16.51 14.68 -9.13
N MET A 109 -17.39 14.11 -9.95
CA MET A 109 -17.01 13.10 -10.93
C MET A 109 -16.30 13.71 -12.15
N LYS A 110 -16.67 14.91 -12.59
CA LYS A 110 -15.99 15.65 -13.68
C LYS A 110 -14.59 16.13 -13.29
N THR A 111 -14.32 16.33 -12.00
CA THR A 111 -13.00 16.69 -11.48
C THR A 111 -12.05 15.49 -11.29
N LEU A 112 -12.47 14.27 -11.63
CA LEU A 112 -11.58 13.12 -11.80
C LEU A 112 -10.79 13.27 -13.11
N PRO A 113 -9.46 13.11 -13.10
CA PRO A 113 -8.74 12.89 -14.34
C PRO A 113 -9.24 11.57 -14.94
N LEU A 114 -9.87 11.63 -16.11
CA LEU A 114 -10.02 10.46 -16.96
C LEU A 114 -8.61 9.88 -17.18
N GLY A 115 -8.42 8.63 -16.78
CA GLY A 115 -7.20 7.90 -17.09
C GLY A 115 -6.94 7.96 -18.59
N ASN A 116 -5.86 8.63 -18.96
CA ASN A 116 -5.09 8.48 -20.19
C ASN A 116 -5.91 8.15 -21.47
N GLN A 117 -6.49 9.16 -22.11
CA GLN A 117 -6.61 9.17 -23.57
C GLN A 117 -6.10 10.49 -24.11
N GLY A 118 -5.06 10.41 -24.93
CA GLY A 118 -4.53 11.55 -25.65
C GLY A 118 -5.49 11.98 -26.75
N SER A 119 -5.85 13.24 -26.76
CA SER A 119 -6.04 13.99 -28.00
C SER A 119 -5.90 15.48 -27.69
N SER A 120 -4.97 16.10 -28.41
CA SER A 120 -4.92 17.54 -28.68
C SER A 120 -6.30 18.06 -29.03
N ASP A 121 -6.79 19.06 -28.33
CA ASP A 121 -7.10 20.33 -28.99
C ASP A 121 -7.13 21.48 -27.99
N LYS A 122 -6.55 22.59 -28.44
CA LYS A 122 -6.49 23.86 -27.72
C LYS A 122 -7.82 24.57 -27.94
N ASP A 123 -8.43 25.07 -26.87
CA ASP A 123 -9.11 26.35 -26.90
C ASP A 123 -9.23 26.96 -25.49
N GLU A 124 -9.20 28.28 -25.48
CA GLU A 124 -8.85 29.21 -24.42
C GLU A 124 -10.10 29.75 -23.70
N VAL A 125 -10.32 29.45 -22.41
CA VAL A 125 -11.24 30.23 -21.54
C VAL A 125 -10.84 30.18 -20.05
N THR A 126 -10.46 31.36 -19.52
CA THR A 126 -10.40 31.81 -18.11
C THR A 126 -9.62 30.99 -17.07
N GLU A 127 -8.51 31.57 -16.59
CA GLU A 127 -7.76 31.18 -15.40
C GLU A 127 -8.63 31.13 -14.13
N ARG A 128 -9.15 29.96 -13.79
CA ARG A 128 -9.35 29.54 -12.41
C ARG A 128 -8.42 28.36 -12.17
N LYS A 129 -7.49 28.46 -11.21
CA LYS A 129 -6.63 27.35 -10.81
C LYS A 129 -7.49 26.09 -10.64
N PRO A 130 -7.13 24.94 -11.23
CA PRO A 130 -7.93 23.73 -11.07
C PRO A 130 -7.95 23.36 -9.58
N THR A 131 -9.11 23.48 -8.95
CA THR A 131 -9.36 23.04 -7.57
C THR A 131 -9.06 21.55 -7.54
N SER A 132 -8.02 21.12 -6.81
CA SER A 132 -7.64 19.70 -6.82
C SER A 132 -8.80 18.86 -6.25
N ARG A 133 -9.04 17.67 -6.80
CA ARG A 133 -10.08 16.76 -6.30
C ARG A 133 -10.03 16.58 -4.77
N ALA A 134 -8.83 16.52 -4.20
CA ALA A 134 -8.61 16.43 -2.77
C ALA A 134 -9.16 17.64 -1.99
N SER A 135 -9.13 18.85 -2.55
CA SER A 135 -9.74 20.03 -1.92
C SER A 135 -11.27 20.02 -1.99
N VAL A 136 -11.86 19.58 -3.12
CA VAL A 136 -13.32 19.45 -3.27
C VAL A 136 -13.87 18.42 -2.28
N LEU A 137 -13.24 17.24 -2.20
CA LEU A 137 -13.67 16.20 -1.26
C LEU A 137 -13.49 16.60 0.20
N ARG A 138 -12.45 17.38 0.52
CA ARG A 138 -12.26 17.93 1.87
C ARG A 138 -13.36 18.92 2.24
N ASP A 139 -13.74 19.81 1.33
CA ASP A 139 -14.87 20.72 1.54
C ASP A 139 -16.18 19.95 1.76
N LEU A 140 -16.45 18.94 0.94
CA LEU A 140 -17.63 18.09 1.12
C LEU A 140 -17.62 17.40 2.49
N ALA A 141 -16.49 16.79 2.89
CA ALA A 141 -16.35 16.15 4.19
C ALA A 141 -16.61 17.12 5.36
N LEU A 142 -16.16 18.38 5.25
CA LEU A 142 -16.45 19.43 6.24
C LEU A 142 -17.95 19.73 6.33
N ARG A 143 -18.63 19.93 5.20
CA ARG A 143 -20.08 20.20 5.17
C ARG A 143 -20.90 19.03 5.68
N THR A 144 -20.57 17.80 5.27
CA THR A 144 -21.24 16.58 5.77
C THR A 144 -21.08 16.44 7.28
N ARG A 145 -19.89 16.73 7.83
CA ARG A 145 -19.64 16.72 9.28
C ARG A 145 -20.47 17.76 10.04
N ALA A 146 -20.58 18.97 9.49
CA ALA A 146 -21.38 20.04 10.10
C ALA A 146 -22.86 19.63 10.21
N LYS A 147 -23.40 18.95 9.20
CA LYS A 147 -24.77 18.42 9.19
C LYS A 147 -24.97 17.29 10.20
N ALA A 148 -24.02 16.36 10.29
CA ALA A 148 -24.07 15.26 11.27
C ALA A 148 -24.05 15.72 12.75
N GLY A 149 -23.51 16.92 13.02
CA GLY A 149 -23.53 17.51 14.36
C GLY A 149 -24.91 17.99 14.83
N LEU A 150 -25.84 18.23 13.89
CA LEU A 150 -27.19 18.76 14.16
C LEU A 150 -28.22 17.64 14.39
N ASP A 151 -28.00 16.44 13.84
CA ASP A 151 -28.92 15.29 13.88
C ASP A 151 -28.79 14.40 15.13
N ARG A 152 -28.18 14.86 16.25
CA ARG A 152 -27.99 14.00 17.45
C ARG A 152 -29.27 13.82 18.26
N GLY A 153 -30.21 13.10 17.67
CA GLY A 153 -31.27 12.34 18.32
C GLY A 153 -31.27 10.92 17.74
N ASP A 154 -30.95 9.95 18.60
CA ASP A 154 -31.15 8.50 18.45
C ASP A 154 -30.01 7.61 17.88
N ASN A 155 -30.03 6.40 18.40
CA ASN A 155 -28.95 5.43 18.56
C ASN A 155 -28.60 4.67 17.27
N PHE A 156 -27.71 5.22 16.45
CA PHE A 156 -26.93 4.41 15.50
C PHE A 156 -25.44 4.74 15.58
N THR A 157 -24.80 4.35 16.68
CA THR A 157 -23.34 4.37 16.82
C THR A 157 -22.74 3.19 16.04
N GLY A 158 -22.45 3.38 14.75
CA GLY A 158 -21.77 2.34 13.99
C GLY A 158 -21.27 2.80 12.63
N ASN A 159 -19.98 3.18 12.57
CA ASN A 159 -19.08 3.02 11.41
C ASN A 159 -19.78 3.05 10.04
N LEU A 160 -20.48 4.13 9.72
CA LEU A 160 -21.10 4.22 8.40
C LEU A 160 -19.96 4.44 7.39
N PRO A 161 -20.00 3.81 6.20
CA PRO A 161 -18.97 4.01 5.16
C PRO A 161 -18.78 5.48 4.78
N PHE A 162 -19.82 6.28 5.02
CA PHE A 162 -19.96 7.70 4.74
C PHE A 162 -19.31 8.63 5.78
N ASP A 163 -18.81 8.09 6.89
CA ASP A 163 -18.31 8.93 7.99
C ASP A 163 -17.07 9.72 7.55
N ALA A 164 -17.15 11.04 7.74
CA ALA A 164 -15.99 11.93 7.67
C ALA A 164 -15.17 11.76 8.96
N ILE A 165 -13.90 11.39 8.81
CA ILE A 165 -12.97 11.14 9.92
C ILE A 165 -11.72 12.00 9.77
N ASP A 166 -11.09 12.32 10.90
CA ASP A 166 -9.88 13.15 10.90
C ASP A 166 -8.63 12.31 10.62
N CYS A 167 -7.78 12.81 9.72
CA CYS A 167 -6.45 12.25 9.50
C CYS A 167 -5.61 12.42 10.77
N SER A 168 -5.01 11.35 11.26
CA SER A 168 -4.23 11.39 12.51
C SER A 168 -2.91 12.15 12.39
N SER A 169 -2.51 12.56 11.19
CA SER A 169 -1.30 13.34 10.93
C SER A 169 -1.60 14.83 10.71
N CYS A 170 -2.44 15.17 9.72
CA CYS A 170 -2.76 16.57 9.43
C CYS A 170 -4.00 17.13 10.16
N LEU A 171 -4.77 16.28 10.85
CA LEU A 171 -6.00 16.64 11.56
C LEU A 171 -7.12 17.23 10.67
N GLU A 172 -7.00 17.11 9.35
CA GLU A 172 -8.06 17.48 8.41
C GLU A 172 -9.07 16.33 8.22
N PRO A 173 -10.35 16.63 7.92
CA PRO A 173 -11.38 15.63 7.69
C PRO A 173 -11.31 15.03 6.28
N PHE A 174 -11.52 13.72 6.19
CA PHE A 174 -11.60 12.96 4.95
C PHE A 174 -12.70 11.90 5.04
N PHE A 175 -13.23 11.46 3.90
CA PHE A 175 -14.09 10.28 3.91
C PHE A 175 -13.29 9.04 4.26
N ARG A 176 -13.87 8.16 5.08
CA ARG A 176 -13.17 6.95 5.50
C ARG A 176 -12.66 6.09 4.34
N VAL A 177 -13.41 6.03 3.25
CA VAL A 177 -13.06 5.31 2.01
C VAL A 177 -11.81 5.86 1.30
N ASP A 178 -11.41 7.10 1.59
CA ASP A 178 -10.23 7.76 1.04
C ASP A 178 -9.01 7.66 1.98
N THR A 179 -9.19 7.11 3.17
CA THR A 179 -8.14 7.03 4.19
C THR A 179 -7.62 5.60 4.39
N ALA A 180 -6.33 5.50 4.64
CA ALA A 180 -5.68 4.28 5.08
C ALA A 180 -6.00 4.06 6.57
N ASN A 181 -6.91 3.12 6.85
CA ASN A 181 -7.31 2.74 8.21
C ASN A 181 -6.31 1.73 8.79
N LEU A 182 -5.63 2.08 9.88
CA LEU A 182 -4.62 1.27 10.53
C LEU A 182 -5.22 0.38 11.63
N LYS A 183 -4.47 -0.67 12.02
CA LYS A 183 -4.87 -1.56 13.13
C LYS A 183 -5.03 -0.83 14.46
N CYS A 184 -4.24 0.23 14.68
CA CYS A 184 -4.33 1.11 15.85
C CYS A 184 -5.54 2.05 15.82
N LYS A 185 -6.47 1.90 14.87
CA LYS A 185 -7.69 2.71 14.66
C LYS A 185 -7.45 4.15 14.21
N HIS A 186 -6.19 4.56 14.02
CA HIS A 186 -5.85 5.81 13.34
C HIS A 186 -6.01 5.67 11.83
N SER A 187 -6.35 6.78 11.19
CA SER A 187 -6.55 6.86 9.76
C SER A 187 -5.65 7.93 9.16
N LEU A 188 -5.03 7.64 8.01
CA LEU A 188 -4.11 8.55 7.33
C LEU A 188 -4.63 8.86 5.94
N CYS A 189 -4.65 10.13 5.56
CA CYS A 189 -4.95 10.53 4.18
C CYS A 189 -3.78 10.18 3.24
N SER A 190 -4.08 10.00 1.95
CA SER A 190 -3.08 9.70 0.92
C SER A 190 -1.90 10.71 0.94
N GLU A 191 -2.17 12.01 1.10
CA GLU A 191 -1.11 13.02 1.18
C GLU A 191 -0.16 12.83 2.38
N CYS A 192 -0.70 12.40 3.53
CA CYS A 192 0.10 12.14 4.72
C CYS A 192 0.81 10.77 4.67
N LEU A 193 0.31 9.83 3.87
CA LEU A 193 1.04 8.60 3.54
C LEU A 193 2.23 8.89 2.62
N HIS A 194 2.07 9.82 1.68
CA HIS A 194 3.13 10.27 0.76
C HIS A 194 4.31 10.92 1.48
N GLY A 195 4.05 11.62 2.60
CA GLY A 195 5.04 12.53 3.18
C GLY A 195 5.26 13.70 2.22
N LYS A 196 4.70 14.87 2.51
CA LYS A 196 4.80 16.02 1.60
C LYS A 196 6.28 16.40 1.36
N GLU A 197 6.77 16.25 0.13
CA GLU A 197 6.92 17.35 -0.84
C GLU A 197 7.21 16.85 -2.28
N PRO A 198 6.78 17.60 -3.31
CA PRO A 198 7.00 17.28 -4.72
C PRO A 198 8.46 17.57 -5.13
N VAL A 199 9.05 16.66 -5.90
CA VAL A 199 10.39 16.85 -6.48
C VAL A 199 10.32 17.97 -7.54
N PRO A 200 11.08 19.07 -7.43
CA PRO A 200 11.20 20.00 -8.54
C PRO A 200 12.01 19.33 -9.65
N GLU A 201 11.43 19.32 -10.84
CA GLU A 201 12.07 18.90 -12.07
C GLU A 201 13.38 19.67 -12.31
N LYS A 202 14.41 18.92 -12.73
CA LYS A 202 15.68 19.39 -13.30
C LYS A 202 16.67 20.02 -12.30
N SER A 203 17.39 19.17 -11.59
CA SER A 203 18.84 19.40 -11.43
C SER A 203 19.61 18.10 -11.26
N VAL A 204 20.87 18.17 -11.65
CA VAL A 204 21.75 17.08 -12.07
C VAL A 204 22.34 16.35 -10.84
N TRP A 205 21.51 15.58 -10.14
CA TRP A 205 21.96 14.68 -9.08
C TRP A 205 21.36 13.27 -9.23
N SER A 206 21.53 12.68 -10.42
CA SER A 206 21.43 11.23 -10.59
C SER A 206 22.36 10.53 -9.58
N LEU A 207 21.78 9.74 -8.66
CA LEU A 207 22.34 8.68 -7.80
C LEU A 207 22.60 8.90 -6.30
N MET A 208 22.54 10.09 -5.69
CA MET A 208 22.88 10.19 -4.24
C MET A 208 22.29 11.34 -3.40
N ALA A 209 21.07 11.78 -3.66
CA ALA A 209 20.31 12.50 -2.63
C ALA A 209 18.87 11.96 -2.59
N VAL A 210 18.14 12.28 -1.56
CA VAL A 210 16.68 12.18 -1.53
C VAL A 210 16.28 13.53 -0.91
N ALA A 211 15.14 14.09 -1.24
CA ALA A 211 14.70 15.40 -0.73
C ALA A 211 13.98 15.28 0.64
N GLU A 212 13.99 16.39 1.38
CA GLU A 212 14.21 16.53 2.84
C GLU A 212 13.19 15.85 3.80
N GLY A 213 12.03 15.39 3.35
CA GLY A 213 11.12 14.53 4.15
C GLY A 213 11.29 13.02 3.89
N VAL A 214 11.66 12.69 2.65
CA VAL A 214 12.10 11.42 2.06
C VAL A 214 13.46 10.92 2.56
N SER A 215 14.41 11.84 2.50
CA SER A 215 15.80 11.59 2.83
C SER A 215 15.99 11.32 4.30
N SER A 216 15.25 11.97 5.19
CA SER A 216 15.30 11.66 6.62
C SER A 216 14.97 10.19 6.89
N MET A 217 14.01 9.56 6.21
CA MET A 217 13.73 8.13 6.41
C MET A 217 14.90 7.21 6.04
N PHE A 218 15.64 7.52 4.98
CA PHE A 218 16.82 6.75 4.57
C PHE A 218 18.10 7.15 5.33
N ILE A 219 18.19 8.40 5.78
CA ILE A 219 19.30 8.98 6.55
C ILE A 219 19.19 8.59 8.02
N ASP A 220 18.04 8.84 8.66
CA ASP A 220 17.70 8.48 10.04
C ASP A 220 17.32 6.99 10.16
N ARG A 221 17.19 6.30 9.02
CA ARG A 221 16.81 4.90 8.90
C ARG A 221 15.49 4.58 9.63
N SER A 222 14.49 5.46 9.50
CA SER A 222 13.19 5.32 10.18
C SER A 222 12.08 4.92 9.21
N GLU A 223 11.34 3.87 9.56
CA GLU A 223 10.14 3.43 8.82
C GLU A 223 8.93 4.33 9.10
N LEU A 224 7.94 4.34 8.20
CA LEU A 224 6.65 4.98 8.47
C LEU A 224 5.95 4.20 9.58
N LYS A 225 5.69 4.86 10.72
CA LYS A 225 5.08 4.25 11.91
C LYS A 225 3.88 5.05 12.40
N CYS A 226 2.94 4.35 13.00
CA CYS A 226 1.86 4.92 13.79
C CYS A 226 1.73 4.13 15.09
N CYS A 227 1.65 4.82 16.23
CA CYS A 227 1.62 4.18 17.55
C CYS A 227 2.79 3.19 17.81
N GLY A 228 3.94 3.43 17.17
CA GLY A 228 5.10 2.54 17.23
C GLY A 228 5.06 1.34 16.28
N GLU A 229 3.94 1.07 15.61
CA GLU A 229 3.80 0.01 14.61
C GLU A 229 4.07 0.53 13.20
N SER A 230 4.78 -0.26 12.39
CA SER A 230 5.05 0.08 11.00
C SER A 230 3.80 0.02 10.13
N VAL A 231 3.58 1.05 9.33
CA VAL A 231 2.46 1.10 8.38
C VAL A 231 2.63 0.00 7.32
N PRO A 232 1.61 -0.85 7.08
CA PRO A 232 1.72 -1.94 6.12
C PRO A 232 1.88 -1.43 4.67
N VAL A 233 2.86 -1.96 3.94
CA VAL A 233 3.07 -1.65 2.52
C VAL A 233 1.83 -1.88 1.65
N PRO A 234 1.03 -2.96 1.81
CA PRO A 234 -0.18 -3.13 1.01
C PRO A 234 -1.16 -1.96 1.16
N LEU A 235 -1.23 -1.36 2.35
CA LEU A 235 -2.10 -0.22 2.61
C LEU A 235 -1.59 1.06 1.94
N ILE A 236 -0.27 1.29 2.00
CA ILE A 236 0.39 2.38 1.27
C ILE A 236 0.14 2.22 -0.24
N ARG A 237 0.25 1.00 -0.77
CA ARG A 237 -0.02 0.71 -2.18
C ARG A 237 -1.48 1.01 -2.56
N GLN A 238 -2.43 0.53 -1.77
CA GLN A 238 -3.85 0.64 -2.05
C GLN A 238 -4.34 2.08 -2.08
N HIS A 239 -3.85 2.93 -1.18
CA HIS A 239 -4.35 4.30 -1.03
C HIS A 239 -3.55 5.33 -1.83
N GLY A 240 -2.69 4.88 -2.77
CA GLY A 240 -1.78 5.76 -3.48
C GLY A 240 -0.97 6.53 -2.45
N GLY A 241 -0.14 5.80 -1.71
CA GLY A 241 0.69 6.29 -0.64
C GLY A 241 2.11 6.62 -1.11
N PHE A 242 2.56 6.06 -2.22
CA PHE A 242 3.80 6.38 -2.92
C PHE A 242 3.65 6.05 -4.41
N GLU A 243 4.47 6.65 -5.28
CA GLU A 243 4.62 6.19 -6.67
C GLU A 243 5.15 4.74 -6.71
N GLU A 244 4.75 3.94 -7.71
CA GLU A 244 5.07 2.51 -7.75
C GLU A 244 6.59 2.25 -7.75
N GLU A 245 7.36 3.01 -8.54
CA GLU A 245 8.82 2.90 -8.58
C GLU A 245 9.46 3.20 -7.21
N PHE A 246 8.93 4.20 -6.50
CA PHE A 246 9.39 4.53 -5.16
C PHE A 246 9.01 3.42 -4.16
N LEU A 247 7.79 2.90 -4.25
CA LEU A 247 7.27 1.86 -3.39
C LEU A 247 8.11 0.58 -3.49
N GLU A 248 8.54 0.19 -4.70
CA GLU A 248 9.45 -0.94 -4.89
C GLU A 248 10.79 -0.75 -4.17
N ARG A 249 11.38 0.45 -4.30
CA ARG A 249 12.63 0.80 -3.60
C ARG A 249 12.44 0.82 -2.09
N TYR A 250 11.31 1.34 -1.59
CA TYR A 250 10.97 1.33 -0.18
C TYR A 250 10.81 -0.10 0.36
N VAL A 251 10.13 -0.99 -0.36
CA VAL A 251 10.01 -2.40 0.00
C VAL A 251 11.38 -3.07 0.07
N PHE A 252 12.25 -2.81 -0.91
CA PHE A 252 13.59 -3.37 -0.93
C PHE A 252 14.43 -2.88 0.25
N TRP A 253 14.36 -1.59 0.56
CA TRP A 253 15.00 -1.00 1.72
C TRP A 253 14.46 -1.56 3.03
N LEU A 254 13.14 -1.73 3.19
CA LEU A 254 12.54 -2.35 4.37
C LEU A 254 13.06 -3.77 4.59
N GLN A 255 13.25 -4.55 3.51
CA GLN A 255 13.84 -5.89 3.59
C GLN A 255 15.30 -5.85 4.05
N GLU A 256 16.08 -4.86 3.62
CA GLU A 256 17.44 -4.65 4.08
C GLU A 256 17.48 -4.22 5.54
N PHE A 257 16.71 -3.19 5.88
CA PHE A 257 16.64 -2.57 7.20
C PHE A 257 16.16 -3.53 8.28
N ARG A 258 15.10 -4.32 8.01
CA ARG A 258 14.56 -5.32 8.94
C ARG A 258 15.37 -6.61 9.00
N ASN A 259 16.37 -6.79 8.14
CA ASN A 259 17.19 -7.99 8.16
C ASN A 259 18.33 -7.83 9.17
N PRO A 260 18.39 -8.62 10.26
CA PRO A 260 19.48 -8.53 11.23
C PRO A 260 20.84 -8.95 10.69
N ASN A 261 20.88 -9.68 9.56
CA ASN A 261 22.10 -10.14 8.93
C ASN A 261 22.03 -9.97 7.40
N PRO A 262 21.99 -8.72 6.90
CA PRO A 262 21.85 -8.45 5.48
C PRO A 262 23.03 -9.04 4.71
N THR A 263 22.76 -9.50 3.49
CA THR A 263 23.77 -10.05 2.59
C THR A 263 23.98 -9.05 1.48
N TYR A 264 25.22 -8.64 1.26
CA TYR A 264 25.60 -7.71 0.20
C TYR A 264 26.49 -8.41 -0.80
N CYS A 265 26.43 -7.95 -2.05
CA CYS A 265 27.35 -8.40 -3.07
C CYS A 265 28.79 -7.97 -2.74
N PRO A 266 29.77 -8.90 -2.65
CA PRO A 266 31.15 -8.58 -2.31
C PRO A 266 31.93 -7.93 -3.47
N TRP A 267 31.36 -7.85 -4.67
CA TRP A 267 31.99 -7.16 -5.80
C TRP A 267 31.95 -5.64 -5.59
N LYS A 268 33.13 -5.00 -5.61
CA LYS A 268 33.29 -3.56 -5.37
C LYS A 268 32.38 -2.67 -6.22
N LYS A 269 32.13 -3.05 -7.49
CA LYS A 269 31.28 -2.32 -8.43
C LYS A 269 29.77 -2.50 -8.18
N CYS A 270 29.36 -3.53 -7.44
CA CYS A 270 27.95 -3.85 -7.24
C CYS A 270 27.50 -3.47 -5.83
N ARG A 271 28.03 -4.12 -4.78
CA ARG A 271 27.68 -3.85 -3.36
C ARG A 271 26.19 -3.86 -3.01
N SER A 272 25.32 -4.28 -3.92
CA SER A 272 23.88 -4.29 -3.74
C SER A 272 23.47 -5.27 -2.64
N PHE A 273 22.44 -4.92 -1.87
CA PHE A 273 21.76 -5.83 -0.97
C PHE A 273 21.13 -7.00 -1.75
N ILE A 274 21.15 -8.20 -1.19
CA ILE A 274 20.59 -9.41 -1.81
C ILE A 274 19.43 -9.90 -0.93
N PRO A 275 18.18 -9.75 -1.40
CA PRO A 275 17.02 -10.24 -0.69
C PRO A 275 17.09 -11.74 -0.40
N LYS A 276 16.58 -12.15 0.77
CA LYS A 276 16.60 -13.55 1.22
C LYS A 276 16.00 -14.53 0.22
N ARG A 277 14.99 -14.12 -0.56
CA ARG A 277 14.35 -14.93 -1.60
C ARG A 277 15.30 -15.41 -2.71
N PHE A 278 16.43 -14.73 -2.91
CA PHE A 278 17.45 -15.13 -3.88
C PHE A 278 18.51 -16.07 -3.29
N ILE A 279 18.55 -16.20 -1.97
CA ILE A 279 19.50 -17.06 -1.26
C ILE A 279 18.92 -18.48 -1.26
N ARG A 280 19.56 -19.40 -2.00
CA ARG A 280 19.04 -20.75 -2.20
C ARG A 280 19.84 -21.82 -1.43
N GLU A 281 21.17 -21.75 -1.38
CA GLU A 281 22.01 -22.81 -0.79
C GLU A 281 23.37 -22.26 -0.28
N ASP A 282 24.43 -23.06 -0.36
CA ASP A 282 25.83 -22.69 -0.05
C ASP A 282 26.35 -21.54 -0.92
N TYR A 283 25.70 -21.32 -2.07
CA TYR A 283 25.97 -20.21 -2.97
C TYR A 283 24.69 -19.49 -3.37
N THR A 284 24.81 -18.20 -3.66
CA THR A 284 23.74 -17.39 -4.25
C THR A 284 24.28 -16.63 -5.45
N GLU A 285 23.46 -16.47 -6.49
CA GLU A 285 23.76 -15.55 -7.57
C GLU A 285 23.23 -14.16 -7.22
N CYS A 286 24.05 -13.12 -7.44
CA CYS A 286 23.60 -11.74 -7.31
C CYS A 286 22.59 -11.42 -8.42
N PRO A 287 21.34 -11.01 -8.12
CA PRO A 287 20.34 -10.77 -9.14
C PRO A 287 20.71 -9.60 -10.08
N PHE A 288 21.56 -8.68 -9.62
CA PHE A 288 21.96 -7.47 -10.35
C PHE A 288 23.18 -7.68 -11.25
N CYS A 289 24.29 -8.20 -10.71
CA CYS A 289 25.54 -8.36 -11.47
C CYS A 289 25.83 -9.80 -11.92
N LYS A 290 24.93 -10.75 -11.61
CA LYS A 290 25.01 -12.18 -11.97
C LYS A 290 26.27 -12.91 -11.47
N GLN A 291 26.96 -12.33 -10.49
CA GLN A 291 28.14 -12.95 -9.88
C GLN A 291 27.73 -13.85 -8.71
N ARG A 292 28.43 -14.97 -8.53
CA ARG A 292 28.13 -15.98 -7.51
C ARG A 292 28.85 -15.71 -6.20
N ILE A 293 28.17 -15.88 -5.08
CA ILE A 293 28.61 -15.50 -3.74
C ILE A 293 28.52 -16.72 -2.84
N CYS A 294 29.55 -16.98 -2.04
CA CYS A 294 29.51 -18.04 -1.03
C CYS A 294 28.71 -17.56 0.18
N MET A 295 27.67 -18.31 0.57
CA MET A 295 26.82 -17.97 1.71
C MET A 295 27.45 -18.29 3.06
N GLY A 296 28.45 -19.17 3.11
CA GLY A 296 29.22 -19.47 4.32
C GLY A 296 30.09 -18.31 4.79
N CYS A 297 30.78 -17.63 3.87
CA CYS A 297 31.68 -16.50 4.18
C CYS A 297 31.20 -15.12 3.69
N LYS A 298 30.09 -15.07 2.93
CA LYS A 298 29.57 -13.88 2.25
C LYS A 298 30.57 -13.20 1.31
N ALA A 299 31.60 -13.93 0.86
CA ALA A 299 32.60 -13.46 -0.09
C ALA A 299 32.35 -14.03 -1.50
N LYS A 300 33.26 -13.73 -2.42
CA LYS A 300 33.21 -14.29 -3.78
C LYS A 300 33.16 -15.82 -3.71
N GLU A 301 32.44 -16.44 -4.63
CA GLU A 301 32.43 -17.89 -4.77
C GLU A 301 33.86 -18.44 -4.87
N HIS A 302 34.04 -19.60 -4.24
CA HIS A 302 35.26 -20.38 -4.29
C HIS A 302 34.91 -21.86 -4.41
N GLY A 303 35.77 -22.66 -5.02
CA GLY A 303 35.55 -24.11 -5.11
C GLY A 303 35.72 -24.83 -3.77
N GLY A 304 34.96 -25.91 -3.59
CA GLY A 304 35.06 -26.78 -2.42
C GLY A 304 34.45 -26.19 -1.14
N MET A 305 34.77 -26.82 -0.01
CA MET A 305 34.20 -26.49 1.29
C MET A 305 34.70 -25.12 1.81
N CYS A 306 33.78 -24.28 2.28
CA CYS A 306 34.10 -22.92 2.73
C CYS A 306 34.91 -22.91 4.02
N ARG A 307 36.23 -22.69 3.91
CA ARG A 307 37.13 -22.61 5.08
C ARG A 307 36.87 -21.40 5.99
N GLN A 308 36.11 -20.42 5.53
CA GLN A 308 35.77 -19.20 6.28
C GLN A 308 34.36 -19.25 6.89
N ASP A 309 33.59 -20.31 6.61
CA ASP A 309 32.25 -20.48 7.17
C ASP A 309 32.33 -20.65 8.69
N LYS A 310 31.67 -19.74 9.40
CA LYS A 310 31.66 -19.72 10.87
C LYS A 310 30.95 -20.95 11.45
N ARG A 311 29.85 -21.40 10.85
CA ARG A 311 29.08 -22.56 11.32
C ARG A 311 29.89 -23.83 11.15
N LEU A 312 30.52 -23.98 9.98
CA LEU A 312 31.41 -25.11 9.72
C LEU A 312 32.61 -25.11 10.68
N LYS A 313 33.24 -23.95 10.92
CA LYS A 313 34.36 -23.86 11.88
C LYS A 313 33.96 -24.30 13.28
N MET A 314 32.79 -23.90 13.76
CA MET A 314 32.29 -24.32 15.07
C MET A 314 32.08 -25.85 15.12
N LEU A 315 31.52 -26.44 14.06
CA LEU A 315 31.34 -27.89 13.99
C LEU A 315 32.67 -28.64 13.93
N ILE A 316 33.62 -28.17 13.12
CA ILE A 316 34.98 -28.72 13.03
C ILE A 316 35.67 -28.71 14.40
N GLN A 317 35.53 -27.61 15.15
CA GLN A 317 36.12 -27.51 16.48
C GLN A 317 35.45 -28.46 17.48
N LYS A 318 34.13 -28.61 17.42
CA LYS A 318 33.36 -29.47 18.31
C LYS A 318 33.67 -30.95 18.08
N GLU A 319 33.72 -31.38 16.82
CA GLU A 319 33.94 -32.78 16.43
C GLU A 319 35.43 -33.12 16.24
N GLU A 320 36.32 -32.16 16.55
CA GLU A 320 37.78 -32.27 16.36
C GLU A 320 38.22 -32.65 14.93
N TRP A 321 37.40 -32.33 13.93
CA TRP A 321 37.69 -32.61 12.54
C TRP A 321 38.91 -31.83 12.02
N ARG A 322 39.54 -32.33 10.95
CA ARG A 322 40.72 -31.68 10.37
C ARG A 322 40.67 -31.60 8.85
N PHE A 323 41.11 -30.47 8.31
CA PHE A 323 41.33 -30.35 6.87
C PHE A 323 42.63 -31.06 6.47
N CYS A 324 42.53 -31.93 5.47
CA CYS A 324 43.68 -32.37 4.69
C CYS A 324 44.28 -31.18 3.93
N PRO A 325 45.61 -31.16 3.65
CA PRO A 325 46.21 -30.16 2.76
C PRO A 325 45.52 -29.98 1.41
N CYS A 326 44.85 -31.02 0.88
CA CYS A 326 44.06 -30.94 -0.35
C CYS A 326 42.73 -30.17 -0.20
N GLY A 327 42.31 -29.85 1.03
CA GLY A 327 41.08 -29.13 1.35
C GLY A 327 39.88 -30.01 1.69
N GLN A 328 39.99 -31.33 1.63
CA GLN A 328 38.95 -32.24 2.13
C GLN A 328 38.92 -32.26 3.66
N LEU A 329 37.73 -32.28 4.24
CA LEU A 329 37.53 -32.44 5.68
C LEU A 329 37.61 -33.92 6.05
N VAL A 330 38.37 -34.24 7.08
CA VAL A 330 38.66 -35.60 7.51
C VAL A 330 38.25 -35.75 8.98
N GLU A 331 37.46 -36.78 9.23
CA GLU A 331 37.11 -37.29 10.55
C GLU A 331 38.09 -38.41 10.94
N ARG A 332 38.49 -38.47 12.22
CA ARG A 332 39.31 -39.55 12.77
C ARG A 332 38.50 -40.33 13.80
N SER A 333 38.09 -41.53 13.45
CA SER A 333 37.31 -42.39 14.35
C SER A 333 38.15 -42.99 15.49
N TYR A 334 39.38 -43.44 15.19
CA TYR A 334 40.33 -43.96 16.18
C TYR A 334 41.76 -43.99 15.61
N GLY A 335 42.75 -44.28 16.46
CA GLY A 335 44.13 -44.56 16.04
C GLY A 335 45.07 -43.35 15.96
N CYS A 336 46.20 -43.55 15.28
CA CYS A 336 47.35 -42.63 15.24
C CYS A 336 47.03 -41.28 14.56
N ASN A 337 47.76 -40.23 14.95
CA ASN A 337 47.67 -38.91 14.32
C ASN A 337 48.21 -38.89 12.87
N HIS A 338 48.95 -39.90 12.41
CA HIS A 338 49.45 -39.94 11.04
C HIS A 338 48.37 -40.45 10.07
N MET A 339 47.80 -39.55 9.27
CA MET A 339 46.66 -39.81 8.40
C MET A 339 47.04 -39.81 6.93
N THR A 340 46.43 -40.70 6.16
CA THR A 340 46.49 -40.71 4.69
C THR A 340 45.11 -40.35 4.16
N CYS A 341 44.98 -39.22 3.48
CA CYS A 341 43.73 -38.79 2.87
C CYS A 341 43.41 -39.63 1.63
N ARG A 342 42.14 -39.66 1.19
CA ARG A 342 41.72 -40.30 -0.07
C ARG A 342 42.44 -39.77 -1.32
N CYS A 343 42.96 -38.55 -1.26
CA CYS A 343 43.78 -37.96 -2.31
C CYS A 343 45.26 -38.42 -2.28
N GLY A 344 45.65 -39.31 -1.37
CA GLY A 344 47.02 -39.81 -1.19
C GLY A 344 47.93 -38.95 -0.30
N ALA A 345 47.51 -37.75 0.09
CA ALA A 345 48.31 -36.87 0.94
C ALA A 345 48.43 -37.43 2.38
N LYS A 346 49.65 -37.45 2.91
CA LYS A 346 49.95 -37.83 4.30
C LYS A 346 50.10 -36.58 5.17
N PHE A 347 49.38 -36.51 6.28
CA PHE A 347 49.40 -35.35 7.18
C PHE A 347 49.15 -35.78 8.63
N CYS A 348 49.53 -34.93 9.59
CA CYS A 348 49.23 -35.18 10.99
C CYS A 348 47.88 -34.56 11.38
N TYR A 349 46.99 -35.35 12.00
CA TYR A 349 45.65 -34.95 12.40
C TYR A 349 45.66 -33.86 13.48
N LYS A 350 46.58 -33.95 14.45
CA LYS A 350 46.75 -32.95 15.51
C LYS A 350 47.19 -31.60 14.96
N CYS A 351 48.20 -31.58 14.09
CA CYS A 351 48.82 -30.33 13.62
C CYS A 351 48.27 -29.83 12.26
N GLY A 352 47.60 -30.68 11.48
CA GLY A 352 47.10 -30.39 10.12
C GLY A 352 48.19 -30.23 9.04
N LYS A 353 49.47 -30.41 9.42
CA LYS A 353 50.63 -30.17 8.53
C LYS A 353 50.98 -31.43 7.71
N PRO A 354 51.47 -31.27 6.46
CA PRO A 354 51.93 -32.39 5.64
C PRO A 354 53.11 -33.10 6.30
N SER A 355 53.14 -34.43 6.18
CA SER A 355 54.23 -35.27 6.70
C SER A 355 55.43 -35.20 5.73
N LYS A 356 56.61 -34.82 6.21
CA LYS A 356 57.81 -34.57 5.38
C LYS A 356 58.75 -35.77 5.21
N GLY A 357 58.30 -36.99 5.56
CA GLY A 357 59.08 -38.22 5.38
C GLY A 357 59.41 -38.93 6.70
N ASP A 358 59.51 -38.20 7.81
CA ASP A 358 59.62 -38.79 9.14
C ASP A 358 58.24 -38.92 9.80
N TRP A 359 57.96 -40.08 10.39
CA TRP A 359 56.69 -40.38 11.07
C TRP A 359 56.38 -39.49 12.29
N ALA A 360 57.23 -38.54 12.63
CA ALA A 360 57.07 -37.60 13.74
C ALA A 360 56.73 -36.18 13.26
N CYS A 361 55.45 -35.76 13.34
CA CYS A 361 55.15 -34.31 13.48
C CYS A 361 55.60 -33.94 14.90
N GLY A 362 56.55 -33.02 15.06
CA GLY A 362 56.99 -32.50 16.37
C GLY A 362 55.92 -31.65 17.08
N CYS A 363 54.64 -32.00 16.97
CA CYS A 363 53.51 -31.27 17.51
C CYS A 363 53.12 -31.69 18.94
N GLY A 364 54.08 -32.22 19.70
CA GLY A 364 53.88 -32.75 21.04
C GLY A 364 53.22 -34.12 21.00
#